data_AF-A0A7X8U644-F1
#
_entry.id   AF-A0A7X8U644-F1
#
_cell.length_a   1.000
_cell.length_b   1.000
_cell.length_c   1.000
_cell.angle_alpha   90.00
_cell.angle_beta   90.00
_cell.angle_gamma   90.00
#
_symmetry.space_group_name_H-M   'P 1'
#
loop_
_entity.id
_entity.type
_entity.pdbx_description
1 polymer ?
#
loop_
_entity_poly.entity_id
_entity_poly.type
_entity_poly.pdbx_seq_one_letter_code
_entity_poly.pdbx_strand_id
1 'polypeptide(L)'
;MQFVEGGYKYVFVKPYQKFTEKTVDKDNGDKMHFELYDNGVQIRTLITSQEVNTIINREVAVDTVNNKIYILEADSKIQKNEDGSVELI
;
A
#
# COMPACT_ATOMS: atom_id res chain seq x y z
N MET A 1 16.49 -3.22 5.67
CA MET A 1 15.42 -2.40 6.26
C MET A 1 15.06 -3.00 7.61
N GLN A 2 15.17 -2.23 8.70
CA GLN A 2 14.72 -2.69 10.01
C GLN A 2 13.19 -2.86 9.99
N PHE A 3 12.71 -4.00 10.48
CA PHE A 3 11.30 -4.28 10.64
C PHE A 3 10.76 -3.34 11.73
N VAL A 4 9.83 -2.45 11.38
CA VAL A 4 9.19 -1.53 12.33
C VAL A 4 7.90 -2.17 12.81
N GLU A 5 7.82 -2.40 14.12
CA GLU A 5 6.62 -2.90 14.80
C GLU A 5 5.45 -1.92 14.56
N GLY A 6 4.29 -2.42 14.11
CA GLY A 6 3.09 -1.61 13.83
C GLY A 6 2.74 -1.44 12.35
N GLY A 7 3.64 -1.81 11.42
CA GLY A 7 3.38 -1.82 9.97
C GLY A 7 3.16 -0.43 9.35
N TYR A 8 3.13 -0.36 8.03
CA TYR A 8 2.80 0.88 7.31
C TYR A 8 1.28 1.00 7.13
N LYS A 9 0.75 2.21 7.34
CA LYS A 9 -0.65 2.54 7.05
C LYS A 9 -0.80 3.11 5.64
N TYR A 10 -1.72 2.55 4.85
CA TYR A 10 -2.11 3.16 3.58
C TYR A 10 -2.92 4.44 3.79
N VAL A 11 -2.53 5.51 3.11
CA VAL A 11 -3.22 6.80 3.08
C VAL A 11 -3.63 7.09 1.64
N PHE A 12 -4.93 7.13 1.38
CA PHE A 12 -5.48 7.37 0.05
C PHE A 12 -5.64 8.86 -0.17
N VAL A 13 -4.94 9.43 -1.16
CA VAL A 13 -5.10 10.86 -1.51
C VAL A 13 -6.51 11.12 -2.04
N LYS A 14 -7.00 10.25 -2.93
CA LYS A 14 -8.39 10.25 -3.37
C LYS A 14 -9.24 9.35 -2.46
N PRO A 15 -10.29 9.87 -1.83
CA PRO A 15 -11.14 9.06 -0.96
C PRO A 15 -11.85 7.95 -1.76
N TYR A 16 -12.09 6.84 -1.09
CA TYR A 16 -12.97 5.76 -1.53
C TYR A 16 -14.13 5.62 -0.54
N GLN A 17 -15.24 5.04 -0.98
CA GLN A 17 -16.37 4.75 -0.09
C GLN A 17 -16.57 3.24 0.12
N LYS A 18 -16.27 2.47 -0.92
CA LYS A 18 -16.43 1.03 -0.93
C LYS A 18 -15.14 0.37 -1.41
N PHE A 19 -14.91 -0.81 -0.87
CA PHE A 19 -13.91 -1.72 -1.39
C PHE A 19 -14.43 -3.15 -1.32
N THR A 20 -13.85 -4.03 -2.11
CA THR A 20 -14.08 -5.47 -2.04
C THR A 20 -12.75 -6.14 -1.76
N GLU A 21 -12.79 -7.14 -0.90
CA GLU A 21 -11.64 -7.93 -0.46
C GLU A 21 -11.86 -9.39 -0.87
N LYS A 22 -10.82 -10.05 -1.37
CA LYS A 22 -10.85 -11.48 -1.66
C LYS A 22 -9.50 -12.11 -1.38
N THR A 23 -9.50 -13.22 -0.65
CA THR A 23 -8.34 -14.09 -0.50
C THR A 23 -8.53 -15.34 -1.35
N VAL A 24 -7.48 -15.75 -2.06
CA VAL A 24 -7.40 -17.01 -2.80
C VAL A 24 -6.25 -17.81 -2.22
N ASP A 25 -6.57 -18.94 -1.61
CA ASP A 25 -5.58 -19.94 -1.23
C ASP A 25 -5.11 -20.67 -2.50
N LYS A 26 -3.79 -20.78 -2.66
CA LYS A 26 -3.16 -21.50 -3.78
C LYS A 26 -2.83 -22.93 -3.34
N ASP A 27 -2.78 -23.85 -4.29
CA ASP A 27 -2.54 -25.28 -4.03
C ASP A 27 -1.22 -25.56 -3.27
N ASN A 28 -0.25 -24.66 -3.37
CA ASN A 28 1.05 -24.77 -2.70
C ASN A 28 1.08 -24.15 -1.29
N GLY A 29 -0.07 -23.75 -0.74
CA GLY A 29 -0.17 -23.13 0.59
C GLY A 29 0.09 -21.62 0.62
N ASP A 30 0.50 -21.03 -0.50
CA ASP A 30 0.57 -19.57 -0.64
C ASP A 30 -0.85 -18.96 -0.63
N LYS A 31 -0.94 -17.68 -0.29
CA LYS A 31 -2.20 -16.92 -0.33
C LYS A 31 -2.04 -15.68 -1.18
N MET A 32 -3.04 -15.43 -2.01
CA MET A 32 -3.14 -14.18 -2.76
C MET A 32 -4.31 -13.37 -2.21
N HIS A 33 -4.01 -12.19 -1.70
CA HIS A 33 -4.97 -11.23 -1.20
C HIS A 33 -5.22 -10.14 -2.24
N PHE A 34 -6.47 -9.79 -2.49
CA PHE A 34 -6.89 -8.76 -3.42
C PHE A 34 -7.80 -7.77 -2.73
N GLU A 35 -7.49 -6.48 -2.86
CA GLU A 35 -8.33 -5.38 -2.43
C GLU A 35 -8.61 -4.49 -3.64
N LEU A 36 -9.89 -4.26 -3.93
CA LEU A 36 -10.36 -3.46 -5.07
C LEU A 36 -11.22 -2.32 -4.54
N TYR A 37 -10.76 -1.08 -4.75
CA TYR A 37 -11.40 0.13 -4.24
C TYR A 37 -12.19 0.85 -5.34
N ASP A 38 -13.31 1.48 -4.99
CA ASP A 38 -14.17 2.19 -5.95
C ASP A 38 -13.55 3.46 -6.55
N ASN A 39 -12.49 3.98 -5.94
CA ASN A 39 -11.65 5.05 -6.50
C ASN A 39 -10.66 4.54 -7.58
N GLY A 40 -10.65 3.24 -7.88
CA GLY A 40 -9.82 2.60 -8.90
C GLY A 40 -8.47 2.08 -8.40
N VAL A 41 -8.18 2.20 -7.10
CA VAL A 41 -6.99 1.59 -6.48
C VAL A 41 -7.19 0.08 -6.39
N GLN A 42 -6.11 -0.67 -6.65
CA GLN A 42 -6.03 -2.11 -6.49
C GLN A 42 -4.76 -2.45 -5.72
N ILE A 43 -4.91 -3.21 -4.65
CA ILE A 43 -3.80 -3.74 -3.85
C ILE A 43 -3.81 -5.26 -3.97
N ARG A 44 -2.66 -5.85 -4.26
CA ARG A 44 -2.50 -7.30 -4.38
C ARG A 44 -1.34 -7.73 -3.51
N THR A 45 -1.60 -8.62 -2.57
CA THR A 45 -0.58 -9.11 -1.64
C THR A 45 -0.42 -10.61 -1.81
N LEU A 46 0.76 -11.04 -2.25
CA LEU A 46 1.16 -12.45 -2.27
C LEU A 46 1.85 -12.76 -0.94
N ILE A 47 1.31 -13.75 -0.23
CA ILE A 47 1.86 -14.26 1.02
C ILE A 47 2.38 -15.67 0.76
N THR A 48 3.67 -15.86 0.97
CA THR A 48 4.34 -17.17 0.88
C THR A 48 4.95 -17.52 2.23
N SER A 49 5.54 -18.71 2.35
CA SER A 49 6.31 -19.07 3.55
C SER A 49 7.62 -18.28 3.70
N GLN A 50 8.13 -17.68 2.63
CA GLN A 50 9.42 -17.00 2.61
C GLN A 50 9.28 -15.48 2.71
N GLU A 51 8.23 -14.92 2.12
CA GLU A 51 8.04 -13.48 2.03
C GLU A 51 6.57 -13.06 1.85
N VAL A 52 6.32 -11.78 2.09
CA VAL A 52 5.08 -11.06 1.77
C VAL A 52 5.41 -9.98 0.74
N ASN A 53 4.75 -10.01 -0.40
CA ASN A 53 5.00 -9.08 -1.51
C ASN A 53 3.70 -8.37 -1.91
N THR A 54 3.72 -7.04 -1.95
CA THR A 54 2.54 -6.21 -2.24
C THR A 54 2.75 -5.36 -3.49
N ILE A 55 1.76 -5.38 -4.39
CA ILE A 55 1.72 -4.57 -5.61
C ILE A 55 0.49 -3.65 -5.55
N ILE A 56 0.69 -2.36 -5.83
CA ILE A 56 -0.36 -1.34 -5.87
C ILE A 56 -0.38 -0.74 -7.29
N ASN A 57 -1.55 -0.59 -7.90
CA ASN A 57 -1.70 -0.05 -9.27
C ASN A 57 -1.63 1.50 -9.33
N ARG A 58 -0.89 2.11 -8.43
CA ARG A 58 -0.70 3.56 -8.29
C ARG A 58 0.74 3.83 -7.89
N GLU A 59 1.18 5.05 -8.17
CA GLU A 59 2.39 5.55 -7.53
C GLU A 59 2.18 5.68 -6.03
N VAL A 60 3.25 5.46 -5.29
CA VAL A 60 3.23 5.57 -3.83
C VAL A 60 4.40 6.39 -3.32
N ALA A 61 4.17 7.11 -2.22
CA ALA A 61 5.21 7.74 -1.44
C ALA A 61 5.30 7.07 -0.07
N VAL A 62 6.51 6.70 0.34
CA VAL A 62 6.76 6.04 1.63
C VAL A 62 7.33 7.07 2.60
N ASP A 63 6.59 7.30 3.67
CA ASP A 63 7.00 8.10 4.82
C ASP A 63 7.44 7.15 5.93
N THR A 64 8.75 7.03 6.06
CA THR A 64 9.39 6.10 7.00
C THR A 64 9.38 6.62 8.43
N VAL A 65 9.17 7.93 8.62
CA VAL A 65 9.12 8.56 9.94
C VAL A 65 7.76 8.32 10.58
N ASN A 66 6.68 8.48 9.80
CA ASN A 66 5.30 8.35 10.26
C ASN A 66 4.68 6.98 9.96
N ASN A 67 5.43 6.04 9.37
CA ASN A 67 4.96 4.72 8.92
C ASN A 67 3.73 4.80 8.02
N LYS A 68 3.75 5.68 7.01
CA LYS A 68 2.65 5.86 6.05
C LYS A 68 3.10 5.55 4.63
N ILE A 69 2.20 4.95 3.86
CA ILE A 69 2.32 4.79 2.41
C ILE A 69 1.18 5.58 1.79
N TYR A 70 1.51 6.70 1.15
CA TYR A 70 0.54 7.51 0.43
C TYR A 70 0.29 6.92 -0.94
N ILE A 71 -0.96 6.65 -1.27
CA ILE A 71 -1.41 6.17 -2.58
C ILE A 71 -1.83 7.41 -3.39
N LEU A 72 -1.02 7.72 -4.40
CA LEU A 72 -1.06 8.99 -5.12
C LEU A 72 -2.03 8.95 -6.30
N GLU A 73 -2.59 10.10 -6.63
CA GLU A 73 -3.24 10.37 -7.92
C GLU A 73 -2.22 10.95 -8.91
N ALA A 74 -2.56 10.96 -10.20
CA ALA A 74 -1.63 11.36 -11.27
C ALA A 74 -1.12 12.81 -11.16
N ASP A 75 -1.87 13.68 -10.49
CA ASP A 75 -1.56 15.09 -10.26
C ASP A 75 -1.12 15.40 -8.82
N SER A 76 -0.98 14.38 -7.97
CA SER A 76 -0.51 14.54 -6.59
C SER A 76 0.90 15.11 -6.56
N LYS A 77 1.12 16.19 -5.81
CA LYS A 77 2.46 16.71 -5.55
C LYS A 77 2.88 16.31 -4.16
N ILE A 78 4.12 15.85 -4.06
CA ILE A 78 4.72 15.47 -2.79
C ILE A 78 6.05 16.19 -2.60
N GLN A 79 6.37 16.50 -1.36
CA GLN A 79 7.71 16.87 -0.93
C GLN A 79 8.23 15.76 -0.03
N LYS A 80 9.38 15.20 -0.42
CA LYS A 80 10.14 14.26 0.41
C LYS A 80 11.19 15.04 1.17
N ASN A 81 11.14 14.97 2.50
CA ASN A 81 12.12 15.61 3.36
C ASN A 81 13.34 14.70 3.55
N GLU A 82 14.48 15.27 3.95
CA GLU A 82 15.73 14.52 4.13
C GLU A 82 15.66 13.49 5.26
N ASP A 83 14.78 13.70 6.24
CA ASP A 83 14.53 12.79 7.36
C ASP A 83 13.69 11.55 6.99
N GLY A 84 13.19 11.49 5.75
CA GLY A 84 12.33 10.42 5.26
C GLY A 84 10.83 10.63 5.50
N SER A 85 10.42 11.80 6.02
CA SER A 85 9.01 12.20 6.09
C SER A 85 8.50 12.68 4.72
N VAL A 86 7.18 12.59 4.51
CA VAL A 86 6.53 13.01 3.25
C VAL A 86 5.36 13.93 3.53
N GLU A 87 5.30 15.03 2.78
CA GLU A 87 4.20 16.00 2.78
C GLU A 87 3.50 16.02 1.42
N LEU A 88 2.17 16.15 1.42
CA LEU A 88 1.33 16.38 0.24
C LEU A 88 1.14 17.89 0.04
N ILE A 89 1.28 18.38 -1.20
CA ILE A 89 1.24 19.80 -1.57
C ILE A 89 0.20 20.08 -2.64
#